data_AF-A0AAD2BZK4-F1
#
_entry.id   AF-A0AAD2BZK4-F1
#
_cell.length_a   1.000
_cell.length_b   1.000
_cell.length_c   1.000
_cell.angle_alpha   90.00
_cell.angle_beta   90.00
_cell.angle_gamma   90.00
#
_symmetry.space_group_name_H-M   'P 1'
#
loop_
_entity.id
_entity.type
_entity.pdbx_description
1 polymer ?
#
loop_
_entity_poly.entity_id
_entity_poly.type
_entity_poly.pdbx_seq_one_letter_code
_entity_poly.pdbx_strand_id
1 'polypeptide(L)'
;MKKIVIMFVALILAACGGKSIDGVYVSNLTGEKYTFRSDGTMVIATASNTSRSQKYAIEGDDILIEGTHIGNLKILPNGNISYAAGLLEKQR
;
A
#
# COMPACT_ATOMS: atom_id res chain seq x y z
N MET A 1 40.82 30.23 -3.82
CA MET A 1 40.17 29.14 -4.58
C MET A 1 40.42 27.83 -3.84
N LYS A 2 39.43 27.32 -3.10
CA LYS A 2 39.46 26.00 -2.43
C LYS A 2 38.17 25.28 -2.83
N LYS A 3 38.24 24.46 -3.87
CA LYS A 3 37.13 23.65 -4.37
C LYS A 3 37.55 22.19 -4.33
N ILE A 4 37.35 21.53 -3.20
CA ILE A 4 37.16 20.08 -3.16
C ILE A 4 36.06 19.84 -2.12
N VAL A 5 34.83 20.13 -2.51
CA VAL A 5 33.66 19.56 -1.85
C VAL A 5 33.62 18.12 -2.33
N ILE A 6 34.13 17.24 -1.47
CA ILE A 6 34.13 15.80 -1.61
C ILE A 6 32.67 15.36 -1.70
N MET A 7 32.17 15.24 -2.92
CA MET A 7 31.65 14.01 -3.50
C MET A 7 31.24 12.92 -2.49
N PHE A 8 30.29 13.22 -1.61
CA PHE A 8 29.41 12.19 -1.03
C PHE A 8 28.32 11.88 -2.08
N VAL A 9 28.80 11.31 -3.18
CA VAL A 9 28.02 10.54 -4.15
C VAL A 9 28.05 9.11 -3.63
N ALA A 10 27.22 8.79 -2.63
CA ALA A 10 26.84 7.44 -2.23
C ALA A 10 25.85 7.53 -1.05
N LEU A 11 24.72 6.82 -1.16
CA LEU A 11 23.57 6.77 -0.22
C LEU A 11 22.79 8.10 -0.19
N ILE A 12 21.58 8.24 -0.73
CA ILE A 12 20.43 7.33 -0.66
C ILE A 12 19.60 7.50 -1.94
N LEU A 13 19.95 6.77 -3.01
CA LEU A 13 19.20 6.75 -4.27
C LEU A 13 18.01 5.75 -4.24
N ALA A 14 17.46 5.43 -3.08
CA ALA A 14 16.45 4.37 -2.93
C ALA A 14 15.30 4.79 -2.01
N ALA A 15 14.40 5.65 -2.50
CA ALA A 15 13.03 5.76 -1.98
C ALA A 15 12.07 6.54 -2.90
N CYS A 16 12.54 7.11 -4.04
CA CYS A 16 11.67 7.89 -4.93
C CYS A 16 10.89 7.00 -5.93
N GLY A 17 10.33 5.91 -5.40
CA GLY A 17 9.56 4.90 -6.13
C GLY A 17 8.77 4.10 -5.11
N GLY A 18 7.89 4.79 -4.37
CA GLY A 18 7.01 4.16 -3.40
C GLY A 18 6.32 2.96 -4.05
N LYS A 19 6.31 1.82 -3.35
CA LYS A 19 5.73 0.56 -3.81
C LYS A 19 4.25 0.80 -4.12
N SER A 20 3.89 1.03 -5.38
CA SER A 20 2.49 1.26 -5.74
C SER A 20 1.72 -0.04 -5.63
N ILE A 21 0.61 0.00 -4.90
CA ILE A 21 -0.35 -1.09 -4.77
C ILE A 21 -1.63 -0.80 -5.54
N ASP A 22 -1.60 0.16 -6.47
CA ASP A 22 -2.80 0.59 -7.19
C ASP A 22 -3.50 -0.60 -7.85
N GLY A 23 -4.81 -0.68 -7.64
CA GLY A 23 -5.63 -1.77 -8.16
C GLY A 23 -6.73 -2.23 -7.21
N VAL A 24 -7.43 -3.26 -7.67
CA VAL A 24 -8.51 -3.91 -6.93
C VAL A 24 -8.01 -5.23 -6.36
N TYR A 25 -8.32 -5.45 -5.09
CA TYR A 25 -8.02 -6.68 -4.38
C TYR A 25 -9.31 -7.26 -3.82
N VAL A 26 -9.44 -8.57 -3.82
CA VAL A 26 -10.63 -9.26 -3.31
C VAL A 26 -10.24 -10.07 -2.09
N SER A 27 -10.96 -9.92 -0.99
CA SER A 27 -10.79 -10.80 0.17
C SER A 27 -11.20 -12.21 -0.22
N ASN A 28 -10.28 -13.16 -0.02
CA ASN A 28 -10.56 -14.58 -0.21
C ASN A 28 -11.53 -15.16 0.83
N LEU A 29 -11.82 -14.42 1.90
CA LEU A 29 -12.75 -14.83 2.96
C LEU A 29 -14.15 -14.24 2.78
N THR A 30 -14.23 -12.93 2.52
CA THR A 30 -15.51 -12.20 2.52
C THR A 30 -16.00 -11.89 1.11
N GLY A 31 -15.14 -12.00 0.09
CA GLY A 31 -15.43 -11.54 -1.26
C GLY A 31 -15.49 -10.01 -1.39
N GLU A 32 -15.17 -9.26 -0.32
CA GLU A 32 -15.14 -7.80 -0.33
C GLU A 32 -14.02 -7.28 -1.23
N LYS A 33 -14.31 -6.18 -1.93
CA LYS A 33 -13.40 -5.53 -2.87
C LYS A 33 -12.73 -4.33 -2.21
N TYR A 34 -11.40 -4.33 -2.21
CA TYR A 34 -10.56 -3.25 -1.72
C TYR A 34 -9.92 -2.58 -2.93
N THR A 35 -10.23 -1.31 -3.17
CA THR A 35 -9.65 -0.56 -4.30
C THR A 35 -8.68 0.46 -3.77
N PHE A 36 -7.39 0.29 -4.05
CA PHE A 36 -6.33 1.25 -3.73
C PHE A 36 -6.04 2.11 -4.97
N ARG A 37 -5.90 3.42 -4.77
CA ARG A 37 -5.70 4.40 -5.83
C ARG A 37 -4.40 5.15 -5.64
N SER A 38 -3.83 5.58 -6.77
CA SER A 38 -2.58 6.32 -6.85
C SER A 38 -2.59 7.66 -6.10
N ASP A 39 -3.78 8.19 -5.78
CA ASP A 39 -3.95 9.40 -4.97
C ASP A 39 -3.83 9.17 -3.45
N GLY A 40 -3.48 7.94 -3.03
CA GLY A 40 -3.34 7.56 -1.62
C GLY A 40 -4.67 7.31 -0.92
N THR A 41 -5.73 7.04 -1.68
CA THR A 41 -7.04 6.69 -1.13
C THR A 41 -7.46 5.26 -1.42
N MET A 42 -8.25 4.69 -0.53
CA MET A 42 -8.86 3.39 -0.73
C MET A 42 -10.37 3.41 -0.46
N VAL A 43 -11.09 2.49 -1.09
CA VAL A 43 -12.50 2.20 -0.79
C VAL A 43 -12.70 0.71 -0.61
N ILE A 44 -13.66 0.34 0.24
CA ILE A 44 -14.08 -1.04 0.46
C ILE A 44 -15.50 -1.17 -0.08
N ALA A 45 -15.74 -2.13 -0.95
CA ALA A 45 -17.06 -2.45 -1.48
C ALA A 45 -17.47 -3.88 -1.09
N THR A 46 -18.66 -4.00 -0.54
CA THR A 46 -19.35 -5.26 -0.29
C THR A 46 -20.43 -5.46 -1.37
N ALA A 47 -21.18 -6.56 -1.31
CA ALA A 47 -22.32 -6.78 -2.22
C ALA A 47 -23.45 -5.73 -2.08
N SER A 48 -23.56 -5.08 -0.91
CA SER A 48 -24.68 -4.20 -0.56
C SER A 48 -24.30 -2.74 -0.35
N ASN A 49 -23.01 -2.43 -0.19
CA ASN A 49 -22.56 -1.09 0.14
C ASN A 49 -21.14 -0.80 -0.35
N THR A 50 -20.81 0.48 -0.53
CA THR A 50 -19.45 0.96 -0.73
C THR A 50 -19.11 1.94 0.39
N SER A 51 -18.00 1.71 1.07
CA SER A 51 -17.51 2.58 2.14
C SER A 51 -17.15 3.96 1.60
N ARG A 52 -17.07 4.93 2.50
CA ARG A 52 -16.40 6.20 2.18
C ARG A 52 -14.94 5.95 1.84
N SER A 53 -14.38 6.85 1.03
CA SER A 53 -12.96 6.85 0.71
C SER A 53 -12.15 7.16 1.96
N GLN A 54 -11.10 6.38 2.19
CA GLN A 54 -10.20 6.47 3.33
C GLN A 54 -8.78 6.71 2.83
N LYS A 55 -7.98 7.47 3.58
CA LYS A 55 -6.57 7.65 3.23
C LYS A 55 -5.75 6.44 3.66
N TYR A 56 -4.75 6.07 2.87
CA TYR A 56 -3.76 5.08 3.28
C TYR A 56 -2.33 5.58 3.03
N ALA A 57 -1.40 4.98 3.76
CA ALA A 57 0.04 5.17 3.58
C ALA A 57 0.73 3.81 3.52
N ILE A 58 1.91 3.78 2.90
CA ILE A 58 2.75 2.58 2.81
C ILE A 58 4.06 2.86 3.54
N GLU A 59 4.39 2.01 4.51
CA GLU A 59 5.61 2.05 5.30
C GLU A 59 6.37 0.74 5.10
N GLY A 60 7.31 0.74 4.15
CA GLY A 60 8.00 -0.49 3.75
C GLY A 60 7.02 -1.47 3.07
N ASP A 61 6.73 -2.59 3.73
CA ASP A 61 5.75 -3.57 3.26
C ASP A 61 4.39 -3.43 3.95
N ASP A 62 4.26 -2.56 4.96
CA ASP A 62 3.03 -2.40 5.72
C ASP A 62 2.14 -1.30 5.11
N ILE A 63 0.83 -1.47 5.21
CA ILE A 63 -0.18 -0.50 4.78
C ILE A 63 -0.94 0.01 6.00
N LEU A 64 -0.96 1.33 6.17
CA LEU A 64 -1.66 2.03 7.24
C LEU A 64 -2.91 2.70 6.68
N ILE A 65 -4.04 2.56 7.36
CA ILE A 65 -5.31 3.16 6.95
C ILE A 65 -5.70 4.23 7.99
N GLU A 66 -5.88 5.47 7.53
CA GLU A 66 -6.22 6.63 8.37
C GLU A 66 -5.36 6.77 9.64
N GLY A 67 -4.07 6.42 9.54
CA GLY A 67 -3.11 6.51 10.64
C GLY A 67 -3.28 5.46 11.74
N THR A 68 -4.18 4.50 11.56
CA THR A 68 -4.35 3.39 12.50
C THR A 68 -3.87 2.09 11.84
N HIS A 69 -3.13 1.27 12.59
CA HIS A 69 -2.69 -0.07 12.17
C HIS A 69 -3.87 -1.09 12.17
N ILE A 70 -5.06 -0.69 11.70
CA ILE A 70 -6.20 -1.61 11.66
C ILE A 70 -5.89 -2.68 10.61
N GLY A 71 -5.61 -3.89 11.09
CA GLY A 71 -5.59 -5.09 10.26
C GLY A 71 -4.24 -5.57 9.73
N ASN A 72 -3.10 -5.03 10.19
CA ASN A 72 -1.73 -5.44 9.80
C ASN A 72 -1.66 -5.85 8.31
N LEU A 73 -2.04 -4.92 7.45
CA LEU A 73 -2.01 -5.13 6.01
C LEU A 73 -0.56 -5.15 5.55
N LYS A 74 -0.12 -6.25 4.95
CA LYS A 74 1.26 -6.40 4.48
C LYS A 74 1.31 -6.84 3.03
N ILE A 75 2.09 -6.12 2.23
CA ILE A 75 2.32 -6.37 0.81
C ILE A 75 3.25 -7.57 0.68
N LEU A 76 2.75 -8.64 0.08
CA LEU A 76 3.50 -9.86 -0.18
C LEU A 76 4.35 -9.75 -1.47
N PRO A 77 5.41 -10.57 -1.64
CA PRO A 77 6.25 -10.56 -2.84
C PRO A 77 5.49 -10.86 -4.14
N ASN A 78 4.38 -11.59 -4.08
CA ASN A 78 3.52 -11.90 -5.22
C ASN A 78 2.53 -10.76 -5.57
N GLY A 79 2.57 -9.65 -4.85
CA GLY A 79 1.69 -8.50 -5.06
C GLY A 79 0.34 -8.60 -4.37
N ASN A 80 0.01 -9.70 -3.68
CA ASN A 80 -1.18 -9.79 -2.82
C ASN A 80 -0.94 -9.06 -1.49
N ILE A 81 -2.01 -8.85 -0.72
CA ILE A 81 -1.93 -8.21 0.61
C ILE A 81 -2.42 -9.19 1.67
N SER A 82 -1.58 -9.58 2.60
CA SER A 82 -2.02 -10.35 3.78
C SER A 82 -2.62 -9.42 4.81
N TYR A 83 -3.61 -9.90 5.56
CA TYR A 83 -4.21 -9.19 6.68
C TYR A 83 -4.49 -10.18 7.82
N ALA A 84 -4.85 -9.68 9.00
CA ALA A 84 -4.99 -10.49 10.21
C ALA A 84 -5.86 -11.76 10.05
N ALA A 85 -6.90 -11.71 9.21
CA ALA A 85 -7.79 -12.85 9.01
C ALA A 85 -7.53 -13.63 7.72
N GLY A 86 -6.81 -13.09 6.72
CA GLY A 86 -6.72 -13.76 5.42
C GLY A 86 -5.86 -13.05 4.38
N LEU A 87 -6.27 -13.18 3.11
CA LEU A 87 -5.55 -12.66 1.96
C LEU A 87 -6.45 -11.79 1.07
N LEU A 88 -5.94 -10.64 0.65
CA LEU A 88 -6.52 -9.84 -0.42
C LEU A 88 -5.78 -10.17 -1.71
N GLU A 89 -6.47 -10.81 -2.64
CA GLU A 89 -5.92 -11.26 -3.91
C GLU A 89 -6.02 -10.17 -4.95
N LYS A 90 -4.86 -9.80 -5.53
CA LYS A 90 -4.80 -8.79 -6.57
C LYS A 90 -5.56 -9.28 -7.81
N GLN A 91 -6.51 -8.49 -8.26
CA GLN A 91 -7.23 -8.75 -9.50
C GLN A 91 -6.38 -8.29 -10.69
N ARG A 92 -6.36 -9.10 -11.75
CA ARG A 92 -5.62 -8.82 -12.99
C ARG A 92 -6.23 -7.68 -13.80
#